data_AF-A0A257MHY8-F1
#
_entry.id   AF-A0A257MHY8-F1
#
_cell.length_a   1.000
_cell.length_b   1.000
_cell.length_c   1.000
_cell.angle_alpha   90.00
_cell.angle_beta   90.00
_cell.angle_gamma   90.00
#
_symmetry.space_group_name_H-M   'P 1'
#
loop_
_entity.id
_entity.type
_entity.pdbx_description
1 polymer ?
#
loop_
_entity_poly.entity_id
_entity_poly.type
_entity_poly.pdbx_seq_one_letter_code
_entity_poly.pdbx_strand_id
1 'polypeptide(L)'
;MVQEIVLIGRSNVGKSTLFWELTGTKVRVGKRPGITQYPFKARVGDIFYVDMPGYGFMLKASHADQEKTKDLIVQYFEEHAPEILMAVQVVDASSFLDIADRWEKRGEVPLEIEIWEFLDDMGFDSVLAANKMDRITKADKDVALDLICERLGMLPPWRQWTDKIAPISAKRGDVQALKGIISKKVATKNSPGL
;
A
#
# COMPACT_ATOMS: atom_id res chain seq x y z
N MET A 1 15.98 9.13 15.47
CA MET A 1 15.03 9.73 14.52
C MET A 1 13.72 8.98 14.60
N VAL A 2 12.60 9.71 14.57
CA VAL A 2 11.27 9.09 14.49
C VAL A 2 11.14 8.44 13.11
N GLN A 3 10.64 7.20 13.03
CA GLN A 3 10.53 6.47 11.77
C GLN A 3 9.08 6.20 11.43
N GLU A 4 8.77 6.19 10.13
CA GLU A 4 7.43 5.97 9.60
C GLU A 4 7.31 4.75 8.69
N ILE A 5 6.26 3.97 8.88
CA ILE A 5 5.77 2.99 7.91
C ILE A 5 4.47 3.55 7.33
N VAL A 6 4.51 3.93 6.06
CA VAL A 6 3.41 4.64 5.41
C VAL A 6 2.56 3.67 4.61
N LEU A 7 1.30 3.50 4.98
CA LEU A 7 0.34 2.69 4.25
C LEU A 7 -0.39 3.57 3.23
N ILE A 8 -0.34 3.18 1.97
CA ILE A 8 -1.01 3.86 0.86
C ILE A 8 -1.81 2.86 0.03
N GLY A 9 -2.89 3.28 -0.62
CA GLY A 9 -3.73 2.38 -1.40
C GLY A 9 -5.12 2.95 -1.62
N ARG A 10 -5.86 2.37 -2.57
CA ARG A 10 -7.21 2.83 -2.89
C ARG A 10 -8.16 2.70 -1.71
N SER A 11 -9.21 3.51 -1.73
CA SER A 11 -10.34 3.32 -0.84
C SER A 11 -10.91 1.90 -0.96
N ASN A 12 -11.29 1.32 0.18
CA ASN A 12 -11.86 -0.03 0.31
C ASN A 12 -10.94 -1.22 -0.07
N VAL A 13 -9.63 -1.03 -0.27
CA VAL A 13 -8.68 -2.16 -0.43
C VAL A 13 -8.37 -2.88 0.87
N GLY A 14 -8.81 -2.33 2.01
CA GLY A 14 -8.56 -2.88 3.35
C GLY A 14 -7.36 -2.28 4.07
N LYS A 15 -6.84 -1.14 3.59
CA LYS A 15 -5.72 -0.39 4.19
C LYS A 15 -5.93 -0.05 5.67
N SER A 16 -7.07 0.56 6.05
CA SER A 16 -7.34 0.89 7.46
C SER A 16 -7.60 -0.34 8.33
N THR A 17 -8.08 -1.45 7.74
CA THR A 17 -8.15 -2.75 8.44
C THR A 17 -6.75 -3.27 8.72
N LEU A 18 -5.87 -3.25 7.70
CA LEU A 18 -4.47 -3.63 7.86
C LEU A 18 -3.76 -2.76 8.90
N PHE A 19 -3.98 -1.45 8.86
CA PHE A 19 -3.46 -0.51 9.86
C PHE A 19 -3.83 -0.94 11.28
N TRP A 20 -5.11 -1.28 11.50
CA TRP A 20 -5.57 -1.77 12.80
C TRP A 20 -4.91 -3.09 13.20
N GLU A 21 -4.77 -4.04 12.28
CA GLU A 21 -4.09 -5.33 12.53
C GLU A 21 -2.59 -5.19 12.86
N LEU A 22 -1.95 -4.12 12.37
CA LEU A 22 -0.55 -3.81 12.64
C LEU A 22 -0.37 -3.03 13.96
N THR A 23 -1.32 -2.16 14.31
CA THR A 23 -1.14 -1.17 15.39
C THR A 23 -2.01 -1.40 16.63
N GLY A 24 -3.04 -2.22 16.52
CA GLY A 24 -4.11 -2.31 17.54
C GLY A 24 -4.97 -1.05 17.66
N THR A 25 -4.70 0.00 16.89
CA THR A 25 -5.38 1.30 16.96
C THR A 25 -6.43 1.40 15.86
N LYS A 26 -7.68 1.68 16.24
CA LYS A 26 -8.77 1.85 15.27
C LYS A 26 -8.71 3.24 14.64
N VAL A 27 -8.61 3.28 13.32
CA VAL A 27 -8.88 4.50 12.54
C VAL A 27 -10.38 4.80 12.66
N ARG A 28 -10.75 6.00 13.11
CA ARG A 28 -12.16 6.43 13.07
C ARG A 28 -12.53 6.63 11.61
N VAL A 29 -13.16 5.63 11.00
CA VAL A 29 -13.73 5.73 9.65
C VAL A 29 -14.81 6.82 9.68
N GLY A 30 -14.47 8.03 9.23
CA GLY A 30 -15.42 9.11 9.11
C GLY A 30 -16.53 8.71 8.14
N LYS A 31 -17.78 8.73 8.59
CA LYS A 31 -18.98 8.36 7.80
C LYS A 31 -19.27 9.27 6.59
N ARG A 32 -18.37 10.20 6.22
CA ARG A 32 -18.59 11.17 5.14
C ARG A 32 -17.57 10.96 4.01
N PRO A 33 -18.02 10.55 2.82
CA PRO A 33 -17.19 10.60 1.61
C PRO A 33 -16.85 12.05 1.24
N GLY A 34 -15.64 12.31 0.77
CA GLY A 34 -15.36 13.51 -0.04
C GLY A 34 -14.67 14.71 0.62
N ILE A 35 -14.03 14.58 1.80
CA ILE A 35 -13.21 15.66 2.36
C ILE A 35 -11.87 15.07 2.77
N THR A 36 -10.79 15.65 2.26
CA THR A 36 -9.39 15.38 2.63
C THR A 36 -9.28 15.06 4.12
N GLN A 37 -9.12 13.77 4.43
CA GLN A 37 -8.83 13.33 5.78
C GLN A 37 -7.32 13.37 5.91
N TYR A 38 -6.78 14.04 6.92
CA TYR A 38 -5.34 14.04 7.16
C TYR A 38 -4.83 12.59 7.40
N PRO A 39 -3.55 12.27 7.12
CA PRO A 39 -2.97 10.98 7.45
C PRO A 39 -3.21 10.63 8.92
N PHE A 40 -3.68 9.41 9.19
CA PHE A 40 -3.89 8.95 10.56
C PHE A 40 -2.63 8.24 11.07
N LYS A 41 -2.09 8.67 12.22
CA LYS A 41 -0.84 8.11 12.77
C LYS A 41 -1.10 7.33 14.07
N ALA A 42 -0.42 6.21 14.24
CA ALA A 42 -0.36 5.48 15.50
C ALA A 42 1.07 4.98 15.76
N ARG A 43 1.52 5.05 17.01
CA ARG A 43 2.87 4.62 17.39
C ARG A 43 2.84 3.19 17.92
N VAL A 44 3.76 2.35 17.44
CA VAL A 44 4.02 0.99 17.94
C VAL A 44 5.52 0.89 18.21
N GLY A 45 5.91 0.79 19.47
CA GLY A 45 7.32 0.94 19.85
C GLY A 45 7.86 2.30 19.44
N ASP A 46 8.93 2.33 18.64
CA ASP A 46 9.56 3.56 18.14
C ASP A 46 9.19 3.94 16.70
N ILE A 47 8.20 3.26 16.13
CA ILE A 47 7.76 3.45 14.75
C ILE A 47 6.36 4.02 14.74
N PHE A 48 6.14 5.06 13.94
CA PHE A 48 4.81 5.51 13.56
C PHE A 48 4.34 4.74 12.34
N TYR A 49 3.14 4.18 12.42
CA TYR A 49 2.40 3.73 11.27
C TYR A 49 1.50 4.87 10.83
N VAL A 50 1.44 5.09 9.52
CA VAL A 50 0.66 6.17 8.91
C VAL A 50 -0.34 5.57 7.95
N ASP A 51 -1.62 5.82 8.14
CA ASP A 51 -2.69 5.46 7.20
C ASP A 51 -2.97 6.66 6.30
N MET A 52 -2.45 6.63 5.06
CA MET A 52 -2.71 7.69 4.07
C MET A 52 -4.17 7.66 3.62
N PRO A 53 -4.74 8.79 3.19
CA PRO A 53 -6.10 8.82 2.66
C PRO A 53 -6.23 7.90 1.44
N GLY A 54 -7.33 7.14 1.37
CA GLY A 54 -7.53 6.20 0.27
C GLY A 54 -7.98 6.91 -1.01
N TYR A 55 -7.25 6.75 -2.12
CA TYR A 55 -7.61 7.35 -3.40
C TYR A 55 -8.70 6.54 -4.16
N GLY A 56 -9.31 7.15 -5.19
CA GLY A 56 -10.17 6.43 -6.15
C GLY A 56 -11.61 6.09 -5.70
N PHE A 57 -12.08 6.56 -4.54
CA PHE A 57 -13.50 6.46 -4.16
C PHE A 57 -14.00 7.75 -3.51
N MET A 58 -14.17 8.78 -4.33
CA MET A 58 -15.30 9.68 -4.08
C MET A 58 -16.30 9.36 -5.18
N LEU A 59 -17.43 8.77 -4.82
CA LEU A 59 -18.60 8.72 -5.69
C LEU A 59 -18.89 10.18 -6.06
N LYS A 60 -18.48 10.62 -7.27
CA LYS A 60 -18.45 12.01 -7.79
C LYS A 60 -17.13 12.80 -7.66
N ALA A 61 -15.97 12.17 -7.44
CA ALA A 61 -14.67 12.86 -7.61
C ALA A 61 -14.57 13.36 -9.05
N SER A 62 -14.38 14.67 -9.22
CA SER A 62 -13.92 15.23 -10.49
C SER A 62 -12.47 14.81 -10.77
N HIS A 63 -11.99 14.96 -12.01
CA HIS A 63 -10.56 14.82 -12.31
C HIS A 63 -9.70 15.68 -11.37
N ALA A 64 -10.16 16.89 -11.04
CA ALA A 64 -9.48 17.79 -10.10
C ALA A 64 -9.38 17.24 -8.68
N ASP A 65 -10.35 16.43 -8.23
CA ASP A 65 -10.30 15.83 -6.88
C ASP A 65 -9.38 14.59 -6.84
N GLN A 66 -9.26 13.89 -7.96
CA GLN A 66 -8.26 12.82 -8.12
C GLN A 66 -6.85 13.43 -8.10
N GLU A 67 -6.64 14.51 -8.87
CA GLU A 67 -5.35 15.21 -8.93
C GLU A 67 -4.92 15.73 -7.56
N LYS A 68 -5.82 16.43 -6.84
CA LYS A 68 -5.54 16.86 -5.46
C LYS A 68 -5.15 15.70 -4.53
N THR A 69 -5.71 14.52 -4.74
CA THR A 69 -5.34 13.35 -3.92
C THR A 69 -3.94 12.87 -4.27
N LYS A 70 -3.55 12.91 -5.55
CA LYS A 70 -2.17 12.62 -5.98
C LYS A 70 -1.20 13.65 -5.38
N ASP A 71 -1.53 14.94 -5.48
CA ASP A 71 -0.70 16.03 -4.93
C ASP A 71 -0.45 15.84 -3.44
N LEU A 72 -1.48 15.49 -2.66
CA LEU A 72 -1.34 15.23 -1.23
C LEU A 72 -0.47 14.01 -0.91
N ILE A 73 -0.52 12.97 -1.75
CA ILE A 73 0.36 11.81 -1.62
C ILE A 73 1.80 12.23 -1.88
N VAL A 74 2.06 12.86 -3.03
CA VAL A 74 3.40 13.30 -3.43
C VAL A 74 3.99 14.22 -2.38
N GLN A 75 3.25 15.27 -2.00
CA GLN A 75 3.67 16.23 -0.97
C GLN A 75 4.02 15.54 0.35
N TYR A 76 3.22 14.57 0.80
CA TYR A 76 3.52 13.83 2.03
C TYR A 76 4.84 13.06 1.92
N PHE A 77 5.05 12.33 0.83
CA PHE A 77 6.27 11.54 0.65
C PHE A 77 7.50 12.43 0.52
N GLU A 78 7.41 13.57 -0.16
CA GLU A 78 8.51 14.53 -0.27
C GLU A 78 8.85 15.19 1.08
N GLU A 79 7.85 15.67 1.81
CA GLU A 79 8.06 16.34 3.10
C GLU A 79 8.58 15.39 4.19
N HIS A 80 8.14 14.13 4.17
CA HIS A 80 8.49 13.14 5.19
C HIS A 80 9.58 12.15 4.75
N ALA A 81 10.20 12.33 3.58
CA ALA A 81 11.15 11.38 3.01
C ALA A 81 12.25 10.89 3.99
N PRO A 82 12.87 11.75 4.82
CA PRO A 82 13.91 11.32 5.77
C PRO A 82 13.41 10.40 6.89
N GLU A 83 12.12 10.45 7.20
CA GLU A 83 11.48 9.71 8.30
C GLU A 83 10.89 8.38 7.81
N ILE A 84 10.57 8.26 6.52
CA ILE A 84 9.95 7.08 5.94
C ILE A 84 10.97 5.92 5.93
N LEU A 85 10.68 4.89 6.73
CA LEU A 85 11.40 3.62 6.71
C LEU A 85 11.01 2.80 5.48
N MET A 86 9.72 2.73 5.18
CA MET A 86 9.18 1.98 4.06
C MET A 86 7.77 2.46 3.69
N ALA A 87 7.42 2.32 2.42
CA ALA A 87 6.08 2.53 1.91
C ALA A 87 5.39 1.16 1.73
N VAL A 88 4.21 0.98 2.30
CA VAL A 88 3.38 -0.22 2.13
C VAL A 88 2.21 0.14 1.23
N GLN A 89 2.28 -0.25 -0.04
CA GLN A 89 1.18 -0.10 -0.97
C GLN A 89 0.21 -1.28 -0.84
N VAL A 90 -1.01 -0.99 -0.40
CA VAL A 90 -2.08 -1.98 -0.19
C VAL A 90 -2.98 -2.00 -1.42
N VAL A 91 -3.09 -3.17 -2.05
CA VAL A 91 -3.98 -3.40 -3.20
C VAL A 91 -5.00 -4.49 -2.88
N ASP A 92 -6.17 -4.45 -3.52
CA ASP A 92 -7.10 -5.58 -3.52
C ASP A 92 -6.72 -6.55 -4.63
N ALA A 93 -5.99 -7.61 -4.29
CA ALA A 93 -5.48 -8.59 -5.25
C ALA A 93 -6.62 -9.24 -6.09
N SER A 94 -7.83 -9.33 -5.54
CA SER A 94 -8.98 -9.93 -6.23
C SER A 94 -9.61 -9.04 -7.30
N SER A 95 -9.23 -7.77 -7.37
CA SER A 95 -9.82 -6.80 -8.31
C SER A 95 -8.80 -5.92 -9.02
N PHE A 96 -7.52 -6.00 -8.64
CA PHE A 96 -6.45 -5.18 -9.20
C PHE A 96 -6.38 -5.31 -10.72
N LEU A 97 -6.31 -6.55 -11.25
CA LEU A 97 -6.19 -6.82 -12.69
C LEU A 97 -7.40 -6.29 -13.46
N ASP A 98 -8.63 -6.58 -12.98
CA ASP A 98 -9.86 -6.07 -13.60
C ASP A 98 -9.94 -4.54 -13.61
N ILE A 99 -9.32 -3.87 -12.64
CA ILE A 99 -9.26 -2.42 -12.62
C ILE A 99 -8.18 -1.94 -13.58
N ALA A 100 -6.99 -2.54 -13.56
CA ALA A 100 -5.90 -2.20 -14.48
C ALA A 100 -6.37 -2.27 -15.94
N ASP A 101 -6.97 -3.39 -16.33
CA ASP A 101 -7.48 -3.62 -17.68
C ASP A 101 -8.55 -2.58 -18.11
N ARG A 102 -9.36 -2.09 -17.16
CA ARG A 102 -10.39 -1.08 -17.46
C ARG A 102 -9.82 0.31 -17.71
N TRP A 103 -8.73 0.67 -17.02
CA TRP A 103 -8.02 1.93 -17.23
C TRP A 103 -7.22 1.88 -18.53
N GLU A 104 -6.53 0.78 -18.80
CA GLU A 104 -5.79 0.59 -20.07
C GLU A 104 -6.73 0.70 -21.29
N LYS A 105 -7.93 0.13 -21.22
CA LYS A 105 -8.95 0.28 -22.28
C LYS A 105 -9.40 1.73 -22.53
N ARG A 106 -9.17 2.63 -21.57
CA ARG A 106 -9.42 4.08 -21.71
C ARG A 106 -8.18 4.85 -22.13
N GLY A 107 -7.04 4.19 -22.29
CA GLY A 107 -5.75 4.82 -22.56
C GLY A 107 -5.16 5.53 -21.35
N GLU A 108 -5.55 5.14 -20.14
CA GLU A 108 -5.09 5.74 -18.88
C GLU A 108 -4.30 4.71 -18.06
N VAL A 109 -3.29 5.19 -17.32
CA VAL A 109 -2.55 4.35 -16.36
C VAL A 109 -3.32 4.33 -15.03
N PRO A 110 -3.56 3.15 -14.41
CA PRO A 110 -4.11 3.08 -13.07
C PRO A 110 -3.26 3.83 -12.06
N LEU A 111 -3.88 4.64 -11.21
CA LEU A 111 -3.18 5.35 -10.14
C LEU A 111 -2.41 4.41 -9.17
N GLU A 112 -2.82 3.15 -9.05
CA GLU A 112 -2.04 2.15 -8.31
C GLU A 112 -0.66 1.90 -8.94
N ILE A 113 -0.56 1.89 -10.27
CA ILE A 113 0.70 1.69 -10.98
C ILE A 113 1.53 2.98 -10.91
N GLU A 114 0.91 4.15 -11.15
CA GLU A 114 1.60 5.45 -11.06
C GLU A 114 2.22 5.69 -9.67
N ILE A 115 1.51 5.36 -8.59
CA ILE A 115 2.05 5.50 -7.22
C ILE A 115 3.21 4.53 -7.00
N TRP A 116 3.11 3.31 -7.51
CA TRP A 116 4.20 2.34 -7.37
C TRP A 116 5.47 2.82 -8.08
N GLU A 117 5.34 3.30 -9.31
CA GLU A 117 6.43 3.89 -10.10
C GLU A 117 7.02 5.11 -9.39
N PHE A 118 6.18 6.03 -8.92
CA PHE A 118 6.63 7.21 -8.15
C PHE A 118 7.46 6.82 -6.91
N LEU A 119 7.01 5.82 -6.15
CA LEU A 119 7.71 5.39 -4.95
C LEU A 119 9.07 4.75 -5.28
N ASP A 120 9.15 3.98 -6.37
CA ASP A 120 10.40 3.37 -6.84
C ASP A 120 11.37 4.43 -7.39
N ASP A 121 10.88 5.38 -8.19
CA ASP A 121 11.66 6.50 -8.74
C ASP A 121 12.25 7.41 -7.66
N MET A 122 11.52 7.62 -6.56
CA MET A 122 11.99 8.37 -5.38
C MET A 122 12.95 7.55 -4.50
N GLY A 123 13.18 6.27 -4.81
CA GLY A 123 14.08 5.40 -4.06
C GLY A 123 13.51 4.96 -2.71
N PHE A 124 12.19 5.01 -2.51
CA PHE A 124 11.57 4.50 -1.30
C PHE A 124 11.62 2.98 -1.26
N ASP A 125 11.83 2.45 -0.06
CA ASP A 125 11.71 1.01 0.18
C ASP A 125 10.23 0.58 0.16
N SER A 126 9.76 0.23 -1.04
CA SER A 126 8.34 -0.04 -1.31
C SER A 126 8.00 -1.52 -1.21
N VAL A 127 6.91 -1.82 -0.51
CA VAL A 127 6.38 -3.16 -0.29
C VAL A 127 4.92 -3.23 -0.69
N LEU A 128 4.59 -4.18 -1.56
CA LEU A 128 3.23 -4.48 -1.98
C LEU A 128 2.56 -5.40 -0.95
N ALA A 129 1.54 -4.90 -0.27
CA ALA A 129 0.60 -5.71 0.49
C ALA A 129 -0.58 -6.11 -0.41
N ALA A 130 -0.43 -7.25 -1.10
CA ALA A 130 -1.48 -7.85 -1.90
C ALA A 130 -2.57 -8.42 -1.00
N ASN A 131 -3.60 -7.61 -0.71
CA ASN A 131 -4.62 -7.90 0.29
C ASN A 131 -5.82 -8.62 -0.31
N LYS A 132 -6.66 -9.16 0.59
CA LYS A 132 -7.87 -9.94 0.29
C LYS A 132 -7.58 -11.25 -0.44
N MET A 133 -6.43 -11.86 -0.15
CA MET A 133 -6.07 -13.18 -0.66
C MET A 133 -7.07 -14.28 -0.24
N ASP A 134 -7.91 -14.04 0.77
CA ASP A 134 -9.04 -14.93 1.11
C ASP A 134 -10.11 -15.03 0.01
N ARG A 135 -10.06 -14.16 -1.01
CA ARG A 135 -10.94 -14.17 -2.18
C ARG A 135 -10.33 -14.86 -3.40
N ILE A 136 -9.05 -15.21 -3.35
CA ILE A 136 -8.34 -15.88 -4.44
C ILE A 136 -8.15 -17.35 -4.04
N THR A 137 -8.41 -18.27 -4.96
CA THR A 137 -8.23 -19.68 -4.68
C THR A 137 -6.75 -20.01 -4.49
N LYS A 138 -6.44 -21.11 -3.79
CA LYS A 138 -5.04 -21.55 -3.63
C LYS A 138 -4.38 -21.88 -4.96
N ALA A 139 -5.14 -22.36 -5.95
CA ALA A 139 -4.62 -22.72 -7.27
C ALA A 139 -4.26 -21.47 -8.09
N ASP A 140 -5.02 -20.38 -7.93
CA ASP A 140 -4.82 -19.15 -8.71
C ASP A 140 -3.88 -18.14 -8.05
N LYS A 141 -3.48 -18.39 -6.79
CA LYS A 141 -2.68 -17.46 -5.98
C LYS A 141 -1.40 -17.00 -6.70
N ASP A 142 -0.63 -17.95 -7.22
CA ASP A 142 0.66 -17.61 -7.83
C ASP A 142 0.48 -16.85 -9.13
N VAL A 143 -0.44 -17.29 -9.98
CA VAL A 143 -0.77 -16.62 -11.24
C VAL A 143 -1.24 -15.20 -10.99
N ALA A 144 -2.14 -14.99 -10.02
CA ALA A 144 -2.64 -13.66 -9.68
C ALA A 144 -1.50 -12.74 -9.20
N LEU A 145 -0.60 -13.25 -8.34
CA LEU A 145 0.53 -12.47 -7.85
C LEU A 145 1.55 -12.18 -8.95
N ASP A 146 1.85 -13.14 -9.82
CA ASP A 146 2.75 -12.97 -10.97
C ASP A 146 2.24 -11.88 -11.92
N LEU A 147 0.94 -11.89 -12.24
CA LEU A 147 0.31 -10.86 -13.08
C LEU A 147 0.33 -9.48 -12.40
N ILE A 148 0.08 -9.41 -11.08
CA ILE A 148 0.20 -8.14 -10.35
C ILE A 148 1.65 -7.63 -10.38
N CYS A 149 2.65 -8.50 -10.21
CA CYS A 149 4.07 -8.12 -10.33
C CYS A 149 4.36 -7.52 -11.70
N GLU A 150 3.95 -8.21 -12.76
CA GLU A 150 4.21 -7.78 -14.13
C GLU A 150 3.59 -6.41 -14.41
N ARG A 151 2.36 -6.17 -13.96
CA ARG A 151 1.69 -4.86 -14.05
C ARG A 151 2.40 -3.75 -13.26
N LEU A 152 3.18 -4.09 -12.24
CA LEU A 152 3.99 -3.16 -11.44
C LEU A 152 5.45 -3.09 -11.93
N GLY A 153 5.76 -3.61 -13.12
CA GLY A 153 7.11 -3.59 -13.70
C GLY A 153 8.08 -4.61 -13.08
N MET A 154 7.59 -5.55 -12.27
CA MET A 154 8.40 -6.57 -11.62
C MET A 154 8.34 -7.89 -12.38
N LEU A 155 9.50 -8.48 -12.69
CA LEU A 155 9.55 -9.76 -13.40
C LEU A 155 8.95 -10.90 -12.57
N PRO A 156 8.13 -11.80 -13.14
CA PRO A 156 7.71 -13.02 -12.48
C PRO A 156 8.88 -14.03 -12.36
N PRO A 157 8.82 -15.01 -11.43
CA PRO A 157 7.72 -15.25 -10.49
C PRO A 157 7.79 -14.32 -9.27
N TRP A 158 6.63 -13.97 -8.70
CA TRP A 158 6.49 -13.11 -7.52
C TRP A 158 7.35 -13.58 -6.34
N ARG A 159 7.61 -14.88 -6.25
CA ARG A 159 8.40 -15.52 -5.18
C ARG A 159 9.84 -15.03 -5.08
N GLN A 160 10.42 -14.46 -6.14
CA GLN A 160 11.75 -13.87 -6.03
C GLN A 160 11.74 -12.54 -5.26
N TRP A 161 10.56 -11.93 -5.10
CA TRP A 161 10.34 -10.65 -4.45
C TRP A 161 9.71 -10.80 -3.05
N THR A 162 10.03 -11.87 -2.32
CA THR A 162 9.42 -12.14 -0.99
C THR A 162 9.75 -11.11 0.09
N ASP A 163 10.71 -10.23 -0.17
CA ASP A 163 11.08 -9.05 0.62
C ASP A 163 10.32 -7.78 0.22
N LYS A 164 9.68 -7.77 -0.96
CA LYS A 164 8.84 -6.68 -1.48
C LYS A 164 7.36 -7.02 -1.60
N ILE A 165 6.97 -8.30 -1.64
CA ILE A 165 5.59 -8.72 -1.89
C ILE A 165 5.05 -9.56 -0.74
N ALA A 166 4.00 -9.05 -0.11
CA ALA A 166 3.30 -9.68 0.99
C ALA A 166 1.86 -10.03 0.58
N PRO A 167 1.57 -11.28 0.18
CA PRO A 167 0.19 -11.75 0.08
C PRO A 167 -0.42 -11.86 1.47
N ILE A 168 -1.53 -11.17 1.71
CA ILE A 168 -2.18 -11.07 3.02
C ILE A 168 -3.72 -11.14 2.94
N SER A 169 -4.35 -11.41 4.09
CA SER A 169 -5.77 -11.13 4.33
C SER A 169 -5.93 -10.40 5.66
N ALA A 170 -5.98 -9.06 5.59
CA ALA A 170 -6.21 -8.23 6.77
C ALA A 170 -7.53 -8.58 7.49
N LYS A 171 -8.58 -8.93 6.74
CA LYS A 171 -9.87 -9.35 7.31
C LYS A 171 -9.76 -10.63 8.14
N ARG A 172 -8.84 -11.53 7.79
CA ARG A 172 -8.61 -12.81 8.48
C ARG A 172 -7.50 -12.73 9.53
N GLY A 173 -6.87 -11.56 9.71
CA GLY A 173 -5.67 -11.41 10.55
C GLY A 173 -4.43 -12.10 9.96
N ASP A 174 -4.51 -12.61 8.72
CA ASP A 174 -3.38 -13.25 8.05
C ASP A 174 -2.49 -12.18 7.42
N VAL A 175 -1.61 -11.61 8.25
CA VAL A 175 -0.69 -10.51 7.86
C VAL A 175 0.77 -10.88 8.13
N GLN A 176 1.08 -12.17 8.31
CA GLN A 176 2.40 -12.64 8.74
C GLN A 176 3.49 -12.38 7.71
N ALA A 177 3.17 -12.52 6.42
CA ALA A 177 4.11 -12.19 5.34
C ALA A 177 4.59 -10.73 5.45
N LEU A 178 3.66 -9.79 5.62
CA LEU A 178 3.98 -8.38 5.78
C LEU A 178 4.72 -8.10 7.09
N LYS A 179 4.25 -8.66 8.22
CA LYS A 179 4.92 -8.51 9.53
C LYS A 179 6.37 -9.00 9.46
N GLY A 180 6.64 -10.11 8.78
CA GLY A 180 7.98 -10.63 8.56
C GLY A 180 8.89 -9.67 7.78
N ILE A 181 8.37 -9.05 6.72
CA ILE A 181 9.11 -8.04 5.94
C ILE A 181 9.41 -6.81 6.82
N ILE A 182 8.39 -6.28 7.51
CA ILE A 182 8.54 -5.13 8.42
C ILE A 182 9.61 -5.42 9.48
N SER A 183 9.52 -6.56 10.18
CA SER A 183 10.49 -6.92 11.23
C SER A 183 11.92 -7.00 10.71
N LYS A 184 12.13 -7.56 9.51
CA LYS A 184 13.46 -7.62 8.88
C LYS A 184 13.99 -6.22 8.57
N LYS A 185 13.19 -5.35 7.95
CA LYS A 185 13.60 -3.98 7.60
C LYS A 185 13.94 -3.14 8.83
N VAL A 186 13.12 -3.25 9.88
CA VAL A 186 13.39 -2.60 11.17
C VAL A 186 14.69 -3.10 11.80
N ALA A 187 14.96 -4.42 11.76
CA ALA A 187 16.18 -4.99 12.30
C ALA A 187 17.45 -4.53 11.56
N THR A 188 17.43 -4.53 10.22
CA THR A 188 18.55 -4.09 9.38
C THR A 188 18.91 -2.63 9.65
N LYS A 189 17.92 -1.75 9.83
CA LYS A 189 18.19 -0.33 10.09
C LYS A 189 18.69 -0.04 11.50
N ASN A 190 18.32 -0.86 12.49
CA ASN A 190 18.85 -0.77 13.86
C ASN A 190 20.25 -1.37 14.01
N SER A 191 20.75 -2.07 12.99
CA SER A 191 22.11 -2.59 12.92
C SER A 191 22.85 -2.05 11.69
N PRO A 192 23.03 -0.72 11.55
CA PRO A 192 23.72 -0.15 10.40
C PRO A 192 25.23 -0.39 10.54
N GLY A 193 25.67 -1.61 10.23
CA GLY A 193 27.09 -2.00 10.20
C GLY A 193 27.71 -2.25 11.59
N LEU A 194 28.25 -3.46 11.75
CA LEU A 194 29.55 -3.66 12.40
C LEU A 194 30.65 -3.10 11.50
#